data_AF-A0A1M5GF94-F1
#
_entry.id   AF-A0A1M5GF94-F1
#
_cell.length_a   1.000
_cell.length_b   1.000
_cell.length_c   1.000
_cell.angle_alpha   90.00
_cell.angle_beta   90.00
_cell.angle_gamma   90.00
#
_symmetry.space_group_name_H-M   'P 1'
#
loop_
_entity.id
_entity.type
_entity.pdbx_description
1 polymer ?
#
loop_
_entity_poly.entity_id
_entity_poly.type
_entity_poly.pdbx_seq_one_letter_code
_entity_poly.pdbx_strand_id
1 'polypeptide(L)'
;MAGANYTLEFGLEAATDDATIIARTVQEVDAALERVIAAASTFNHNPTAFVVERPRFGPLQFPDHGLKIDVDPRLGVAALAWVGPDFDCPWVTKSDRPVPGASLHKDIDSATPFPDDAAITLDQLRAAVHEFRESGGHRPKCVEWQEADGW
;
A
#
# COMPACT_ATOMS: atom_id res chain seq x y z
N MET A 1 14.29 17.02 14.93
CA MET A 1 15.09 16.39 13.86
C MET A 1 14.22 16.39 12.63
N ALA A 2 14.69 16.92 11.49
CA ALA A 2 13.96 16.76 10.23
C ALA A 2 13.93 15.25 9.93
N GLY A 3 12.72 14.67 9.83
CA GLY A 3 12.57 13.27 9.43
C GLY A 3 13.28 13.05 8.09
N ALA A 4 13.96 11.93 7.94
CA ALA A 4 14.56 11.58 6.67
C ALA A 4 13.44 11.47 5.61
N ASN A 5 13.62 12.14 4.47
CA ASN A 5 12.64 12.19 3.40
C ASN A 5 13.07 11.20 2.31
N TYR A 6 12.51 9.99 2.34
CA TYR A 6 12.84 8.93 1.39
C TYR A 6 12.04 9.07 0.08
N THR A 7 12.48 8.39 -0.97
CA THR A 7 11.79 8.37 -2.26
C THR A 7 10.88 7.15 -2.34
N LEU A 8 9.61 7.35 -2.70
CA LEU A 8 8.70 6.25 -3.03
C LEU A 8 8.69 5.98 -4.53
N GLU A 9 8.76 4.70 -4.90
CA GLU A 9 8.41 4.17 -6.21
C GLU A 9 7.08 3.43 -6.08
N PHE A 10 6.06 3.85 -6.84
CA PHE A 10 4.79 3.13 -6.95
C PHE A 10 4.76 2.36 -8.26
N GLY A 11 4.50 1.05 -8.20
CA GLY A 11 4.02 0.29 -9.36
C GLY A 11 2.50 0.37 -9.42
N LEU A 12 1.95 0.85 -10.54
CA LEU A 12 0.52 0.91 -10.82
C LEU A 12 0.25 0.13 -12.11
N GLU A 13 -0.55 -0.92 -12.01
CA GLU A 13 -0.95 -1.75 -13.15
C GLU A 13 -2.48 -1.85 -13.18
N ALA A 14 -3.12 -1.03 -13.99
CA ALA A 14 -4.56 -0.92 -14.14
C ALA A 14 -4.95 -0.82 -15.62
N ALA A 15 -6.17 -1.25 -15.98
CA ALA A 15 -6.62 -1.17 -17.37
C ALA A 15 -6.71 0.28 -17.89
N THR A 16 -6.95 1.26 -17.01
CA THR A 16 -6.97 2.68 -17.38
C THR A 16 -5.61 3.37 -17.23
N ASP A 17 -4.64 2.74 -16.57
CA ASP A 17 -3.35 3.35 -16.25
C ASP A 17 -2.28 2.30 -15.91
N ASP A 18 -1.13 2.40 -16.55
CA ASP A 18 0.04 1.54 -16.33
C ASP A 18 1.28 2.44 -16.20
N ALA A 19 1.86 2.48 -15.00
CA ALA A 19 2.94 3.40 -14.69
C ALA A 19 3.82 2.98 -13.51
N THR A 20 5.10 3.33 -13.61
CA THR A 20 6.00 3.48 -12.46
C THR A 20 6.08 4.95 -12.08
N ILE A 21 5.72 5.29 -10.84
CA ILE A 21 5.67 6.68 -10.35
C ILE A 21 6.75 6.88 -9.30
N ILE A 22 7.61 7.89 -9.49
CA ILE A 22 8.63 8.28 -8.50
C ILE A 22 8.18 9.54 -7.77
N ALA A 23 8.03 9.44 -6.45
CA ALA A 23 7.60 10.53 -5.58
C ALA A 23 8.66 10.83 -4.51
N ARG A 24 9.21 12.05 -4.54
CA ARG A 24 10.28 12.51 -3.64
C ARG A 24 9.79 13.52 -2.61
N THR A 25 8.65 14.16 -2.86
CA THR A 25 8.06 15.20 -2.02
C THR A 25 6.67 14.78 -1.53
N VAL A 26 6.18 15.46 -0.49
CA VAL A 26 4.81 15.24 0.02
C VAL A 26 3.78 15.42 -1.09
N GLN A 27 3.92 16.47 -1.90
CA GLN A 27 3.00 16.77 -3.01
C GLN A 27 3.03 15.70 -4.10
N GLU A 28 4.21 15.15 -4.40
CA GLU A 28 4.31 14.06 -5.39
C GLU A 28 3.72 12.75 -4.85
N VAL A 29 3.84 12.48 -3.54
CA VAL A 29 3.18 11.32 -2.91
C VAL A 29 1.67 11.47 -2.95
N ASP A 30 1.15 12.66 -2.62
CA ASP A 30 -0.29 12.94 -2.70
C ASP A 30 -0.80 12.77 -4.14
N ALA A 31 -0.09 13.32 -5.14
CA ALA A 31 -0.44 13.17 -6.54
C ALA A 31 -0.38 11.71 -7.02
N ALA A 32 0.60 10.93 -6.54
CA ALA A 32 0.68 9.50 -6.83
C ALA A 32 -0.52 8.74 -6.25
N LEU A 33 -0.92 9.05 -5.00
CA LEU A 33 -2.08 8.43 -4.37
C LEU A 33 -3.40 8.82 -5.05
N GLU A 34 -3.55 10.07 -5.46
CA GLU A 34 -4.72 10.50 -6.24
C GLU A 34 -4.85 9.71 -7.54
N ARG A 35 -3.73 9.48 -8.24
CA ARG A 35 -3.69 8.66 -9.45
C ARG A 35 -4.03 7.20 -9.19
N VAL A 36 -3.48 6.61 -8.12
CA VAL A 36 -3.80 5.24 -7.67
C VAL A 36 -5.30 5.12 -7.35
N ILE A 37 -5.86 6.04 -6.57
CA ILE A 37 -7.29 6.05 -6.20
C ILE A 37 -8.18 6.20 -7.43
N ALA A 38 -7.80 7.06 -8.39
CA ALA A 38 -8.56 7.26 -9.63
C ALA A 38 -8.60 6.00 -10.52
N ALA A 39 -7.55 5.18 -10.49
CA ALA A 39 -7.45 3.94 -11.27
C ALA A 39 -8.08 2.71 -10.58
N ALA A 40 -8.48 2.83 -9.31
CA ALA A 40 -8.83 1.72 -8.42
C ALA A 40 -9.85 0.72 -8.96
N SER A 41 -10.88 1.18 -9.67
CA SER A 41 -11.91 0.27 -10.23
C SER A 41 -11.41 -0.64 -11.36
N THR A 42 -10.16 -0.50 -11.78
CA THR A 42 -9.59 -1.20 -12.94
C THR A 42 -8.20 -1.78 -12.68
N PHE A 43 -7.79 -1.91 -11.42
CA PHE A 43 -6.53 -2.59 -11.08
C PHE A 43 -6.47 -3.99 -11.70
N ASN A 44 -5.37 -4.29 -12.37
CA ASN A 44 -5.00 -5.64 -12.78
C ASN A 44 -4.21 -6.32 -11.65
N HIS A 45 -3.30 -5.58 -11.03
CA HIS A 45 -2.60 -5.96 -9.81
C HIS A 45 -2.69 -4.82 -8.78
N ASN A 46 -2.61 -5.15 -7.50
CA ASN A 46 -2.62 -4.12 -6.46
C ASN A 46 -1.38 -3.23 -6.58
N PRO A 47 -1.54 -1.91 -6.58
CA PRO A 47 -0.42 -1.00 -6.56
C PRO A 47 0.46 -1.22 -5.33
N THR A 48 1.77 -1.13 -5.51
CA THR A 48 2.73 -1.33 -4.41
C THR A 48 3.73 -0.18 -4.36
N ALA A 49 3.91 0.38 -3.17
CA ALA A 49 4.91 1.40 -2.88
C ALA A 49 6.17 0.78 -2.27
N PHE A 50 7.33 1.23 -2.76
CA PHE A 50 8.66 0.83 -2.28
C PHE A 50 9.49 2.06 -1.93
N VAL A 51 10.29 1.99 -0.87
CA VAL A 51 11.36 2.95 -0.61
C VAL A 51 12.58 2.62 -1.47
N VAL A 52 12.93 3.53 -2.38
CA VAL A 52 13.98 3.33 -3.38
C VAL A 52 15.35 3.14 -2.74
N GLU A 53 15.62 3.83 -1.64
CA GLU A 53 16.93 3.81 -0.96
C GLU A 53 17.19 2.53 -0.14
N ARG A 54 16.23 1.59 -0.06
CA ARG A 54 16.41 0.34 0.70
C ARG A 54 17.14 -0.74 -0.11
N PRO A 55 17.81 -1.68 0.58
CA PRO A 55 18.49 -2.79 -0.08
C PRO A 55 17.56 -3.61 -0.98
N ARG A 56 18.11 -4.08 -2.09
CA ARG A 56 17.48 -5.05 -2.99
C ARG A 56 18.29 -6.35 -2.95
N PHE A 57 17.62 -7.48 -3.11
CA PHE A 57 18.22 -8.80 -2.89
C PHE A 57 18.19 -9.68 -4.14
N GLY A 58 19.23 -10.52 -4.28
CA GLY A 58 19.36 -11.51 -5.35
C GLY A 58 19.65 -10.91 -6.74
N PRO A 59 19.82 -11.77 -7.76
CA PRO A 59 20.11 -11.32 -9.13
C PRO A 59 18.95 -10.55 -9.77
N LEU A 60 17.72 -10.74 -9.29
CA LEU A 60 16.52 -10.06 -9.75
C LEU A 60 16.25 -8.72 -9.03
N GLN A 61 17.11 -8.33 -8.08
CA GLN A 61 17.01 -7.05 -7.36
C GLN A 61 15.64 -6.85 -6.70
N PHE A 62 15.14 -7.89 -6.01
CA PHE A 62 13.84 -7.82 -5.33
C PHE A 62 13.90 -6.82 -4.16
N PRO A 63 12.90 -5.93 -4.02
CA PRO A 63 12.75 -5.12 -2.82
C PRO A 63 12.59 -6.00 -1.57
N ASP A 64 13.16 -5.56 -0.47
CA ASP A 64 13.08 -6.25 0.83
C ASP A 64 11.83 -5.90 1.63
N HIS A 65 10.98 -5.05 1.09
CA HIS A 65 9.80 -4.54 1.77
C HIS A 65 8.82 -4.04 0.72
N GLY A 66 7.60 -3.73 1.13
CA GLY A 66 6.62 -3.09 0.26
C GLY A 66 5.35 -2.76 1.01
N LEU A 67 4.65 -1.74 0.52
CA LEU A 67 3.32 -1.38 0.99
C LEU A 67 2.34 -1.53 -0.17
N LYS A 68 1.63 -2.66 -0.20
CA LYS A 68 0.62 -3.01 -1.20
C LYS A 68 -0.71 -2.36 -0.80
N ILE A 69 -1.42 -1.84 -1.80
CA ILE A 69 -2.60 -0.99 -1.63
C ILE A 69 -3.76 -1.60 -2.40
N ASP A 70 -4.92 -1.69 -1.76
CA ASP A 70 -6.19 -1.84 -2.48
C ASP A 70 -7.19 -0.78 -2.08
N VAL A 71 -8.09 -0.42 -2.98
CA VAL A 71 -9.06 0.67 -2.81
C VAL A 71 -10.42 0.24 -3.33
N ASP A 72 -11.46 0.39 -2.51
CA ASP A 72 -12.85 0.36 -2.95
C ASP A 72 -13.32 1.82 -3.14
N PRO A 73 -13.30 2.34 -4.38
CA PRO A 73 -13.63 3.74 -4.64
C PRO A 73 -15.12 4.04 -4.45
N ARG A 74 -16.00 3.03 -4.46
CA ARG A 74 -17.44 3.20 -4.25
C ARG A 74 -17.74 3.51 -2.79
N LEU A 75 -17.01 2.90 -1.86
CA LEU A 75 -17.17 3.14 -0.43
C LEU A 75 -16.17 4.15 0.14
N GLY A 76 -15.17 4.56 -0.64
CA GLY A 76 -14.15 5.51 -0.20
C GLY A 76 -13.28 4.93 0.91
N VAL A 77 -12.92 3.65 0.78
CA VAL A 77 -12.08 2.93 1.75
C VAL A 77 -10.94 2.22 1.04
N ALA A 78 -9.92 1.87 1.81
CA ALA A 78 -8.74 1.16 1.35
C ALA A 78 -8.35 0.07 2.34
N ALA A 79 -7.48 -0.83 1.91
CA ALA A 79 -6.71 -1.69 2.81
C ALA A 79 -5.25 -1.69 2.40
N LEU A 80 -4.38 -1.86 3.38
CA LEU A 80 -2.94 -1.96 3.16
C LEU A 80 -2.45 -3.33 3.56
N ALA A 81 -1.46 -3.81 2.84
CA ALA A 81 -0.63 -4.91 3.29
C ALA A 81 0.84 -4.49 3.26
N TRP A 82 1.54 -4.75 4.35
CA TRP A 82 2.95 -4.45 4.52
C TRP A 82 3.75 -5.74 4.60
N VAL A 83 4.83 -5.79 3.82
CA VAL A 83 5.86 -6.83 3.88
C VAL A 83 7.17 -6.15 4.24
N GLY A 84 7.94 -6.75 5.15
CA GLY A 84 9.23 -6.26 5.62
C GLY A 84 10.40 -7.19 5.26
N PRO A 85 11.63 -6.82 5.67
CA PRO A 85 12.89 -7.47 5.27
C PRO A 85 12.98 -8.96 5.59
N ASP A 86 12.27 -9.41 6.61
CA ASP A 86 12.28 -10.81 7.03
C ASP A 86 11.23 -11.65 6.26
N PHE A 87 10.35 -11.01 5.48
CA PHE A 87 9.23 -11.63 4.78
C PHE A 87 8.30 -12.46 5.69
N ASP A 88 8.41 -12.28 7.00
CA ASP A 88 7.51 -12.81 8.02
C ASP A 88 6.11 -12.31 7.69
N CYS A 89 5.16 -13.24 7.57
CA CYS A 89 3.70 -13.07 7.39
C CYS A 89 3.22 -11.64 7.07
N PRO A 90 2.63 -11.39 5.89
CA PRO A 90 2.18 -10.05 5.52
C PRO A 90 1.22 -9.50 6.57
N TRP A 91 1.51 -8.30 7.05
CA TRP A 91 0.64 -7.58 7.96
C TRP A 91 -0.38 -6.83 7.14
N VAL A 92 -1.65 -6.89 7.52
CA VAL A 92 -2.71 -6.11 6.90
C VAL A 92 -3.28 -5.11 7.88
N THR A 93 -3.85 -4.03 7.36
CA THR A 93 -4.54 -3.05 8.20
C THR A 93 -5.64 -3.70 9.04
N LYS A 94 -5.91 -3.09 10.18
CA LYS A 94 -7.00 -3.44 11.08
C LYS A 94 -7.77 -2.18 11.48
N SER A 95 -9.08 -2.32 11.61
CA SER A 95 -10.02 -1.28 11.99
C SER A 95 -11.03 -1.86 12.98
N ASP A 96 -11.40 -1.06 13.99
CA ASP A 96 -12.51 -1.38 14.89
C ASP A 96 -13.88 -1.06 14.29
N ARG A 97 -13.90 -0.50 13.08
CA ARG A 97 -15.08 -0.11 12.31
C ARG A 97 -15.07 -0.82 10.95
N PRO A 98 -15.48 -2.11 10.91
CA PRO A 98 -15.66 -2.83 9.65
C PRO A 98 -16.59 -2.06 8.72
N VAL A 99 -16.36 -2.21 7.42
CA VAL A 99 -17.18 -1.57 6.37
C VAL A 99 -17.85 -2.67 5.55
N PRO A 100 -19.07 -3.11 5.94
CA PRO A 100 -19.75 -4.20 5.27
C PRO A 100 -19.90 -3.97 3.77
N GLY A 101 -19.56 -4.98 2.99
CA GLY A 101 -19.65 -4.94 1.53
C GLY A 101 -18.53 -4.14 0.85
N ALA A 102 -17.45 -3.79 1.57
CA ALA A 102 -16.20 -3.39 0.94
C ALA A 102 -15.61 -4.57 0.16
N SER A 103 -15.19 -4.30 -1.07
CA SER A 103 -14.57 -5.30 -1.95
C SER A 103 -13.09 -5.00 -2.05
N LEU A 104 -12.30 -5.55 -1.12
CA LEU A 104 -10.85 -5.35 -1.02
C LEU A 104 -10.13 -6.70 -1.08
N HIS A 105 -9.10 -6.81 -1.90
CA HIS A 105 -8.33 -8.02 -2.16
C HIS A 105 -6.84 -7.80 -1.85
N LYS A 106 -6.28 -8.68 -1.01
CA LYS A 106 -4.84 -8.79 -0.77
C LYS A 106 -4.10 -9.14 -2.04
N ASP A 107 -4.74 -9.92 -2.89
CA ASP A 107 -4.26 -10.27 -4.22
C ASP A 107 -5.42 -10.34 -5.21
N ILE A 108 -5.42 -9.44 -6.18
CA ILE A 108 -6.47 -9.32 -7.20
C ILE A 108 -6.50 -10.54 -8.12
N ASP A 109 -5.33 -11.10 -8.47
CA ASP A 109 -5.25 -12.23 -9.42
C ASP A 109 -5.91 -13.50 -8.88
N SER A 110 -5.61 -13.82 -7.62
CA SER A 110 -6.21 -14.97 -6.93
C SER A 110 -7.58 -14.66 -6.31
N ALA A 111 -8.06 -13.40 -6.43
CA ALA A 111 -9.23 -12.89 -5.73
C ALA A 111 -9.20 -13.17 -4.22
N THR A 112 -8.02 -13.11 -3.60
CA THR A 112 -7.86 -13.35 -2.16
C THR A 112 -8.29 -12.11 -1.38
N PRO A 113 -9.38 -12.15 -0.60
CA PRO A 113 -9.92 -10.97 0.06
C PRO A 113 -9.07 -10.55 1.26
N PHE A 114 -9.08 -9.25 1.58
CA PHE A 114 -8.69 -8.79 2.92
C PHE A 114 -9.72 -9.26 3.96
N PRO A 115 -9.33 -9.39 5.26
CA PRO A 115 -10.30 -9.53 6.35
C PRO A 115 -11.34 -8.41 6.36
N ASP A 116 -12.57 -8.70 6.80
CA ASP A 116 -13.70 -7.73 6.84
C ASP A 116 -13.40 -6.49 7.69
N ASP A 117 -12.50 -6.61 8.66
CA ASP A 117 -12.07 -5.53 9.56
C ASP A 117 -10.77 -4.85 9.10
N ALA A 118 -10.32 -5.07 7.86
CA ALA A 118 -9.09 -4.44 7.34
C ALA A 118 -9.31 -3.05 6.72
N ALA A 119 -10.56 -2.68 6.44
CA ALA A 119 -10.89 -1.43 5.75
C ALA A 119 -10.57 -0.19 6.59
N ILE A 120 -9.78 0.71 6.02
CA ILE A 120 -9.43 2.03 6.57
C ILE A 120 -9.94 3.14 5.65
N THR A 121 -10.03 4.36 6.17
CA THR A 121 -10.41 5.55 5.38
C THR A 121 -9.30 5.95 4.40
N LEU A 122 -9.63 6.67 3.33
CA LEU A 122 -8.62 7.21 2.40
C LEU A 122 -7.66 8.21 3.07
N ASP A 123 -8.08 8.88 4.14
CA ASP A 123 -7.19 9.76 4.90
C ASP A 123 -6.17 8.97 5.73
N GLN A 124 -6.58 7.84 6.30
CA GLN A 124 -5.66 6.90 6.95
C GLN A 124 -4.69 6.28 5.94
N LEU A 125 -5.15 5.96 4.73
CA LEU A 125 -4.28 5.52 3.64
C LEU A 125 -3.19 6.56 3.34
N ARG A 126 -3.58 7.83 3.13
CA ARG A 126 -2.63 8.92 2.88
C ARG A 126 -1.62 9.07 4.02
N ALA A 127 -2.11 9.13 5.26
CA ALA A 127 -1.25 9.25 6.43
C ALA A 127 -0.25 8.08 6.54
N ALA A 128 -0.71 6.85 6.32
CA ALA A 128 0.13 5.65 6.39
C ALA A 128 1.21 5.63 5.31
N VAL A 129 0.90 6.05 4.07
CA VAL A 129 1.87 6.10 2.98
C VAL A 129 2.92 7.20 3.22
N HIS A 130 2.53 8.34 3.78
CA HIS A 130 3.48 9.37 4.22
C HIS A 130 4.37 8.88 5.34
N GLU A 131 3.82 8.22 6.37
CA GLU A 131 4.64 7.66 7.46
C GLU A 131 5.56 6.54 6.95
N PHE A 132 5.10 5.70 6.03
CA PHE A 132 5.91 4.68 5.36
C PHE A 132 7.10 5.32 4.64
N ARG A 133 6.88 6.43 3.93
CA ARG A 133 7.95 7.22 3.31
C ARG A 133 8.90 7.78 4.37
N GLU A 134 8.40 8.49 5.37
CA GLU A 134 9.23 9.18 6.37
C GLU A 134 10.04 8.21 7.25
N SER A 135 9.50 7.02 7.49
CA SER A 135 10.16 5.98 8.27
C SER A 135 11.18 5.18 7.48
N GLY A 136 11.27 5.36 6.16
CA GLY A 136 12.13 4.53 5.32
C GLY A 136 11.60 3.10 5.23
N GLY A 137 10.31 2.94 4.95
CA GLY A 137 9.68 1.68 4.58
C GLY A 137 9.29 0.78 5.76
N HIS A 138 9.36 1.30 7.00
CA HIS A 138 8.85 0.57 8.15
C HIS A 138 7.33 0.57 8.17
N ARG A 139 6.75 -0.45 8.79
CA ARG A 139 5.30 -0.56 8.96
C ARG A 139 4.75 0.70 9.67
N PRO A 140 3.84 1.46 9.03
CA PRO A 140 3.25 2.67 9.61
C PRO A 140 2.59 2.44 10.98
N LYS A 141 2.71 3.38 11.91
CA LYS A 141 2.12 3.28 13.26
C LYS A 141 0.83 4.08 13.40
N CYS A 142 0.51 4.95 12.44
CA CYS A 142 -0.73 5.73 12.43
C CYS A 142 -1.99 4.91 12.13
N VAL A 143 -1.83 3.62 11.81
CA VAL A 143 -2.92 2.65 11.63
C VAL A 143 -2.60 1.37 12.40
N GLU A 144 -3.65 0.63 12.77
CA GLU A 144 -3.51 -0.66 13.43
C GLU A 144 -3.27 -1.77 12.40
N TRP A 145 -2.63 -2.85 12.83
CA TRP A 145 -2.25 -3.98 11.99
C TRP A 145 -2.65 -5.30 12.62
N GLN A 146 -2.85 -6.30 11.77
CA GLN A 146 -3.02 -7.69 12.14
C GLN A 146 -2.25 -8.60 11.17
N GLU A 147 -1.92 -9.79 11.64
CA GLU A 147 -1.38 -10.84 10.78
C GLU A 147 -2.47 -11.32 9.83
N ALA A 148 -2.11 -11.63 8.58
CA ALA A 148 -3.04 -12.21 7.62
C ALA A 148 -2.57 -13.60 7.18
N ASP A 149 -3.44 -14.58 7.32
CA ASP A 149 -3.24 -15.91 6.73
C ASP A 149 -3.46 -15.87 5.22
N GLY A 150 -2.63 -16.61 4.47
CA GLY A 150 -2.76 -16.79 3.02
C GLY A 150 -2.32 -15.57 2.23
N TRP A 151 -1.38 -15.78 1.31
CA TRP A 151 -0.88 -14.79 0.37
C TRP A 151 -0.77 -15.41 -1.01
#